data_AF-A0A179U821-F1
#
_entry.id   AF-A0A179U821-F1
#
_cell.length_a   1.000
_cell.length_b   1.000
_cell.length_c   1.000
_cell.angle_alpha   90.00
_cell.angle_beta   90.00
_cell.angle_gamma   90.00
#
_symmetry.space_group_name_H-M   'P 1'
#
loop_
_entity.id
_entity.type
_entity.pdbx_description
1 polymer ?
#
loop_
_entity_poly.entity_id
_entity_poly.type
_entity_poly.pdbx_seq_one_letter_code
_entity_poly.pdbx_strand_id
1 'polypeptide(L)'
;MCPVCNSVIEVEASSAFNAANNCMGVREQLRFYDQLTQFHPRLRRILDDSGYCSRYKSVVHKKVRKHGRKILSQSILHSTGYYDLRGHEILSAHVVSHFKDAIDSLAGIDSVASKYGTVVYAQEVLVPELLEMLVQEDMGVDAKGARWILKESNKIGNLLNLE
;
A
#
# COMPACT_ATOMS: atom_id res chain seq x y z
N MET A 1 3.84 12.78 42.40
CA MET A 1 3.42 11.77 41.38
C MET A 1 4.62 11.55 40.47
N CYS A 2 5.09 10.32 40.32
CA CYS A 2 6.33 10.02 39.60
C CYS A 2 6.05 9.99 38.08
N PRO A 3 6.78 10.74 37.24
CA PRO A 3 6.55 10.81 35.79
C PRO A 3 6.73 9.45 35.08
N VAL A 4 7.44 8.50 35.71
CA VAL A 4 7.66 7.14 35.19
C VAL A 4 6.37 6.30 35.22
N CYS A 5 5.44 6.57 36.13
CA CYS A 5 4.22 5.76 36.26
C CYS A 5 3.15 6.16 35.23
N ASN A 6 3.15 7.41 34.76
CA ASN A 6 2.22 7.85 33.72
C ASN A 6 2.61 7.29 32.34
N SER A 7 3.91 7.19 32.04
CA SER A 7 4.38 6.64 30.76
C SER A 7 4.14 5.13 30.65
N VAL A 8 4.21 4.38 31.75
CA VAL A 8 3.94 2.92 31.74
C VAL A 8 2.46 2.64 31.47
N ILE A 9 1.54 3.43 32.02
CA ILE A 9 0.09 3.27 31.80
C ILE A 9 -0.30 3.62 30.36
N GLU A 10 0.31 4.65 29.76
CA GLU A 10 0.07 5.00 28.35
C GLU A 10 0.66 3.97 27.38
N VAL A 11 1.83 3.41 27.67
CA VAL A 11 2.48 2.37 26.83
C VAL A 11 1.71 1.04 26.89
N GLU A 12 1.21 0.64 28.07
CA GLU A 12 0.35 -0.56 28.17
C GLU A 12 -0.99 -0.38 27.44
N ALA A 13 -1.58 0.82 27.47
CA ALA A 13 -2.82 1.12 26.74
C ALA A 13 -2.61 1.08 25.22
N SER A 14 -1.50 1.60 24.71
CA SER A 14 -1.14 1.53 23.27
C SER A 14 -0.80 0.11 22.81
N SER A 15 -0.11 -0.67 23.64
CA SER A 15 0.18 -2.08 23.37
C SER A 15 -1.09 -2.94 23.33
N ALA A 16 -2.00 -2.73 24.28
CA ALA A 16 -3.31 -3.40 24.31
C ALA A 16 -4.22 -2.99 23.14
N PHE A 17 -4.16 -1.72 22.71
CA PHE A 17 -4.86 -1.23 21.52
C PHE A 17 -4.33 -1.88 20.23
N ASN A 18 -3.01 -2.00 20.09
CA ASN A 18 -2.37 -2.69 18.96
C ASN A 18 -2.59 -4.22 18.97
N ALA A 19 -2.67 -4.84 20.15
CA ALA A 19 -2.99 -6.26 20.29
C ALA A 19 -4.46 -6.56 19.95
N ALA A 20 -5.38 -5.66 20.32
CA ALA A 20 -6.81 -5.77 19.99
C ALA A 20 -7.11 -5.49 18.51
N ASN A 21 -6.40 -4.55 17.87
CA ASN A 21 -6.55 -4.23 16.45
C ASN A 21 -5.86 -5.24 15.51
N ASN A 22 -5.05 -6.15 16.07
CA ASN A 22 -4.42 -7.25 15.33
C ASN A 22 -5.40 -8.40 14.99
N CYS A 23 -6.70 -8.25 15.23
CA CYS A 23 -7.69 -9.28 14.91
C CYS A 23 -8.78 -8.73 13.99
N MET A 24 -8.44 -8.35 12.76
CA MET A 24 -9.45 -8.28 11.70
C MET A 24 -10.02 -9.68 11.54
N GLY A 25 -11.29 -9.87 11.91
CA GLY A 25 -11.95 -11.15 11.82
C GLY A 25 -12.00 -11.59 10.36
N VAL A 26 -11.94 -12.90 10.10
CA VAL A 26 -12.01 -13.47 8.74
C VAL A 26 -13.20 -12.92 7.93
N ARG A 27 -14.31 -12.59 8.61
CA ARG A 27 -15.49 -11.95 8.02
C ARG A 27 -15.28 -10.51 7.56
N GLU A 28 -14.52 -9.71 8.31
CA GLU A 28 -14.16 -8.34 7.93
C GLU A 28 -13.12 -8.35 6.80
N GLN A 29 -12.20 -9.33 6.82
CA GLN A 29 -11.28 -9.55 5.70
C GLN A 29 -12.04 -9.88 4.41
N LEU A 30 -12.98 -10.82 4.43
CA LEU A 30 -13.80 -11.19 3.27
C LEU A 30 -14.56 -9.99 2.68
N ARG A 31 -15.15 -9.15 3.55
CA ARG A 31 -15.83 -7.92 3.10
C ARG A 31 -14.87 -6.92 2.46
N PHE A 32 -13.68 -6.77 3.02
CA PHE A 32 -12.63 -5.94 2.45
C PHE A 32 -12.20 -6.48 1.07
N TYR A 33 -11.98 -7.80 0.93
CA TYR A 33 -11.67 -8.45 -0.35
C TYR A 33 -12.73 -8.20 -1.43
N ASP A 34 -14.02 -8.30 -1.08
CA ASP A 34 -15.13 -8.05 -2.00
C ASP A 34 -15.09 -6.60 -2.51
N GLN A 35 -14.83 -5.63 -1.63
CA GLN A 35 -14.66 -4.23 -2.02
C GLN A 35 -13.47 -4.03 -2.97
N LEU A 36 -12.37 -4.79 -2.83
CA LEU A 36 -11.22 -4.65 -3.73
C LEU A 36 -11.54 -5.00 -5.18
N THR A 37 -12.51 -5.89 -5.42
CA THR A 37 -12.90 -6.30 -6.79
C THR A 37 -13.51 -5.16 -7.58
N GLN A 38 -14.16 -4.19 -6.92
CA GLN A 38 -14.75 -3.02 -7.59
C GLN A 38 -13.69 -2.13 -8.25
N PHE A 39 -12.44 -2.19 -7.77
CA PHE A 39 -11.32 -1.42 -8.31
C PHE A 39 -10.55 -2.15 -9.42
N HIS A 40 -10.86 -3.43 -9.69
CA HIS A 40 -10.17 -4.20 -10.70
C HIS A 40 -10.19 -3.57 -12.10
N PRO A 41 -11.31 -3.03 -12.61
CA PRO A 41 -11.31 -2.36 -13.92
C PRO A 41 -10.38 -1.15 -13.96
N ARG A 42 -10.25 -0.41 -12.85
CA ARG A 42 -9.35 0.76 -12.76
C ARG A 42 -7.89 0.33 -12.74
N LEU A 43 -7.54 -0.71 -11.98
CA LEU A 43 -6.20 -1.29 -11.99
C LEU A 43 -5.84 -1.88 -13.36
N ARG A 44 -6.82 -2.48 -14.04
CA ARG A 44 -6.62 -3.03 -15.38
C ARG A 44 -6.28 -1.94 -16.40
N ARG A 45 -6.90 -0.76 -16.30
CA ARG A 45 -6.52 0.39 -17.15
C ARG A 45 -5.07 0.82 -16.96
N ILE A 46 -4.52 0.72 -15.74
CA ILE A 46 -3.09 1.04 -15.49
C ILE A 46 -2.15 0.07 -16.24
N LEU A 47 -2.58 -1.18 -16.40
CA LEU A 47 -1.80 -2.22 -17.07
C LEU A 47 -1.97 -2.17 -18.59
N ASP A 48 -3.20 -2.03 -19.06
CA ASP A 48 -3.56 -2.22 -20.47
C ASP A 48 -3.49 -0.91 -21.29
N ASP A 49 -3.71 0.25 -20.67
CA ASP A 49 -3.73 1.54 -21.37
C ASP A 49 -2.40 2.28 -21.19
N SER A 50 -1.56 2.26 -22.24
CA SER A 50 -0.29 3.01 -22.25
C SER A 50 -0.47 4.53 -22.16
N GLY A 51 -1.66 5.05 -22.47
CA GLY A 51 -2.02 6.46 -22.32
C GLY A 51 -2.46 6.83 -20.89
N TYR A 52 -2.75 5.83 -20.04
CA TYR A 52 -3.11 6.08 -18.64
C TYR A 52 -1.86 6.39 -17.80
N CYS A 53 -1.72 7.66 -17.42
CA CYS A 53 -0.60 8.14 -16.62
C CYS A 53 -0.76 7.77 -15.14
N SER A 54 -0.39 6.54 -14.77
CA SER A 54 -0.19 6.18 -13.35
C SER A 54 0.97 7.00 -12.76
N ARG A 55 0.69 7.65 -11.62
CA ARG A 55 1.68 8.47 -10.93
C ARG A 55 2.74 7.61 -10.26
N TYR A 56 2.34 6.50 -9.64
CA TYR A 56 3.26 5.57 -8.99
C TYR A 56 4.13 4.86 -10.03
N LYS A 57 3.57 4.42 -11.17
CA LYS A 57 4.34 3.88 -12.31
C LYS A 57 5.41 4.87 -12.78
N SER A 58 5.05 6.15 -12.93
CA SER A 58 5.98 7.21 -13.33
C SER A 58 7.11 7.45 -12.31
N VAL A 59 6.78 7.42 -11.01
CA VAL A 59 7.76 7.57 -9.92
C VAL A 59 8.72 6.38 -9.91
N VAL A 60 8.19 5.16 -9.99
CA VAL A 60 9.00 3.94 -10.05
C VAL A 60 9.90 4.00 -11.29
N HIS A 61 9.35 4.26 -12.48
CA HIS A 61 10.15 4.39 -13.71
C HIS A 61 11.30 5.41 -13.60
N LYS A 62 11.05 6.58 -12.98
CA LYS A 62 12.11 7.57 -12.70
C LYS A 62 13.18 7.04 -11.74
N LYS A 63 12.79 6.33 -10.67
CA LYS A 63 13.72 5.70 -9.72
C LYS A 63 14.56 4.63 -10.41
N VAL A 64 13.93 3.77 -11.22
CA VAL A 64 14.56 2.69 -11.98
C VAL A 64 15.61 3.22 -12.93
N ARG A 65 15.31 4.30 -13.65
CA ARG A 65 16.24 4.95 -14.58
C ARG A 65 17.45 5.53 -13.86
N LYS A 66 17.27 6.10 -12.66
CA LYS A 66 18.34 6.76 -11.91
C LYS A 66 19.25 5.80 -11.14
N HIS A 67 18.70 4.75 -10.54
CA HIS A 67 19.42 3.95 -9.53
C HIS A 67 19.51 2.45 -9.83
N GLY A 68 18.88 1.97 -10.90
CA GLY A 68 18.88 0.54 -11.24
C GLY A 68 18.19 -0.32 -10.17
N ARG A 69 18.52 -1.63 -10.14
CA ARG A 69 17.82 -2.62 -9.28
C ARG A 69 18.05 -2.43 -7.77
N LYS A 70 19.09 -1.71 -7.36
CA LYS A 70 19.64 -1.72 -5.99
C LYS A 70 18.84 -0.93 -4.94
N ILE A 71 17.80 -0.17 -5.32
CA ILE A 71 17.11 0.78 -4.42
C ILE A 71 15.66 0.40 -4.06
N LEU A 72 15.08 -0.66 -4.64
CA LEU A 72 13.73 -1.10 -4.24
C LEU A 72 13.73 -1.96 -2.96
N SER A 73 14.88 -2.21 -2.32
CA SER A 73 14.95 -2.92 -1.04
C SER A 73 14.38 -2.13 0.13
N GLN A 74 14.04 -0.86 -0.09
CA GLN A 74 13.36 -0.03 0.87
C GLN A 74 12.05 0.38 0.22
N SER A 75 10.99 -0.36 0.53
CA SER A 75 9.60 -0.05 0.25
C SER A 75 9.27 1.32 0.88
N ILE A 76 9.64 2.39 0.17
CA ILE A 76 9.52 3.79 0.61
C ILE A 76 8.05 4.23 0.66
N LEU A 77 7.14 3.43 0.11
CA LEU A 77 5.75 3.83 -0.04
C LEU A 77 4.84 2.79 0.63
N HIS A 78 4.45 3.12 1.87
CA HIS A 78 3.31 2.56 2.58
C HIS A 78 3.55 1.21 3.30
N SER A 79 4.32 1.26 4.38
CA SER A 79 3.96 0.51 5.60
C SER A 79 2.66 1.12 6.15
N THR A 80 1.59 0.90 5.40
CA THR A 80 0.16 1.12 5.69
C THR A 80 -0.15 1.72 7.06
N GLY A 81 0.05 3.03 7.21
CA GLY A 81 -0.45 3.73 8.39
C GLY A 81 -1.97 3.89 8.42
N TYR A 82 -2.67 3.57 7.32
CA TYR A 82 -4.13 3.72 7.20
C TYR A 82 -4.92 2.39 7.30
N TYR A 83 -4.39 1.29 6.74
CA TYR A 83 -4.99 -0.06 6.84
C TYR A 83 -4.08 -1.08 7.55
N ASP A 84 -3.03 -0.60 8.20
CA ASP A 84 -2.12 -1.39 9.05
C ASP A 84 -1.30 -2.43 8.26
N LEU A 85 -0.27 -3.00 8.88
CA LEU A 85 0.60 -4.00 8.23
C LEU A 85 -0.20 -5.18 7.64
N ARG A 86 -1.28 -5.59 8.31
CA ARG A 86 -2.18 -6.66 7.83
C ARG A 86 -2.95 -6.26 6.57
N GLY A 87 -3.46 -5.03 6.50
CA GLY A 87 -4.10 -4.54 5.29
C GLY A 87 -3.13 -4.50 4.11
N HIS A 88 -1.86 -4.15 4.35
CA HIS A 88 -0.83 -4.23 3.30
C HIS A 88 -0.64 -5.64 2.75
N GLU A 89 -0.56 -6.62 3.65
CA GLU A 89 -0.37 -8.02 3.29
C GLU A 89 -1.56 -8.55 2.47
N ILE A 90 -2.78 -8.25 2.92
CA ILE A 90 -4.04 -8.59 2.23
C ILE A 90 -4.08 -7.94 0.84
N LEU A 91 -3.83 -6.63 0.75
CA LEU A 91 -3.82 -5.89 -0.52
C LEU A 91 -2.76 -6.45 -1.48
N SER A 92 -1.55 -6.70 -0.98
CA SER A 92 -0.45 -7.24 -1.78
C SER A 92 -0.77 -8.64 -2.29
N ALA A 93 -1.25 -9.54 -1.42
CA ALA A 93 -1.63 -10.88 -1.80
C ALA A 93 -2.75 -10.88 -2.86
N HIS A 94 -3.77 -10.04 -2.67
CA HIS A 94 -4.87 -9.90 -3.62
C HIS A 94 -4.41 -9.43 -5.00
N VAL A 95 -3.63 -8.34 -5.03
CA VAL A 95 -3.15 -7.75 -6.28
C VAL A 95 -2.20 -8.69 -7.01
N VAL A 96 -1.24 -9.31 -6.29
CA VAL A 96 -0.31 -10.27 -6.89
C VAL A 96 -1.07 -11.47 -7.44
N SER A 97 -2.00 -12.05 -6.68
CA SER A 97 -2.75 -13.22 -7.12
C SER A 97 -3.62 -12.92 -8.34
N HIS A 98 -4.31 -11.77 -8.36
CA HIS A 98 -5.29 -11.47 -9.41
C HIS A 98 -4.66 -10.88 -10.69
N PHE A 99 -3.57 -10.11 -10.58
CA PHE A 99 -2.95 -9.43 -11.71
C PHE A 99 -1.66 -10.09 -12.20
N LYS A 100 -1.29 -11.26 -11.67
CA LYS A 100 -0.05 -11.95 -12.02
C LYS A 100 0.15 -12.06 -13.53
N ASP A 101 -0.79 -12.69 -14.22
CA ASP A 101 -0.68 -12.98 -15.66
C ASP A 101 -0.67 -11.70 -16.50
N ALA A 102 -1.36 -10.66 -16.03
CA ALA A 102 -1.39 -9.35 -16.68
C ALA A 102 -0.04 -8.63 -16.56
N ILE A 103 0.58 -8.68 -15.38
CA ILE A 103 1.91 -8.09 -15.16
C ILE A 103 3.00 -8.89 -15.87
N ASP A 104 2.91 -10.22 -15.87
CA ASP A 104 3.84 -11.10 -16.60
C ASP A 104 3.75 -10.81 -18.12
N SER A 105 2.54 -10.63 -18.65
CA SER A 105 2.35 -10.22 -20.06
C SER A 105 2.92 -8.83 -20.34
N LEU A 106 2.79 -7.91 -19.38
CA LEU A 106 3.33 -6.56 -19.48
C LEU A 106 4.87 -6.52 -19.47
N ALA A 107 5.53 -7.52 -18.88
CA ALA A 107 7.00 -7.59 -18.82
C ALA A 107 7.69 -7.65 -20.19
N GLY A 108 6.98 -8.03 -21.26
CA GLY A 108 7.48 -7.96 -22.63
C GLY A 108 7.51 -6.54 -23.23
N ILE A 109 6.81 -5.58 -22.61
CA ILE A 109 6.59 -4.24 -23.14
C ILE A 109 7.11 -3.16 -22.17
N ASP A 110 6.92 -3.34 -20.86
CA ASP A 110 7.25 -2.37 -19.83
C ASP A 110 8.57 -2.71 -19.12
N SER A 111 9.52 -1.76 -19.17
CA SER A 111 10.84 -1.95 -18.58
C SER A 111 10.84 -2.07 -17.04
N VAL A 112 9.81 -1.55 -16.36
CA VAL A 112 9.66 -1.70 -14.91
C VAL A 112 9.19 -3.10 -14.59
N ALA A 113 8.15 -3.59 -15.26
CA ALA A 113 7.66 -4.96 -15.08
C ALA A 113 8.77 -5.99 -15.41
N SER A 114 9.46 -5.80 -16.54
CA SER A 114 10.57 -6.66 -16.97
C SER A 114 11.72 -6.74 -15.97
N LYS A 115 12.06 -5.61 -15.33
CA LYS A 115 13.29 -5.52 -14.53
C LYS A 115 13.14 -6.03 -13.11
N TYR A 116 11.93 -6.01 -12.55
CA TYR A 116 11.67 -6.31 -11.14
C TYR A 116 10.71 -7.48 -10.91
N GLY A 117 10.00 -7.90 -11.96
CA GLY A 117 9.05 -9.00 -11.86
C GLY A 117 7.77 -8.62 -11.13
N THR A 118 6.87 -9.57 -11.10
CA THR A 118 5.46 -9.34 -10.81
C THR A 118 5.17 -8.89 -9.38
N VAL A 119 5.84 -9.49 -8.40
CA VAL A 119 5.63 -9.15 -6.98
C VAL A 119 6.01 -7.69 -6.70
N VAL A 120 7.19 -7.28 -7.16
CA VAL A 120 7.70 -5.93 -6.93
C VAL A 120 6.88 -4.89 -7.70
N TYR A 121 6.48 -5.20 -8.94
CA TYR A 121 5.62 -4.31 -9.70
C TYR A 121 4.26 -4.10 -9.00
N ALA A 122 3.65 -5.18 -8.51
CA ALA A 122 2.41 -5.10 -7.76
C ALA A 122 2.57 -4.21 -6.53
N GLN A 123 3.60 -4.44 -5.71
CA GLN A 123 3.83 -3.72 -4.46
C GLN A 123 4.17 -2.23 -4.65
N GLU A 124 4.94 -1.88 -5.68
CA GLU A 124 5.43 -0.50 -5.87
C GLU A 124 4.53 0.35 -6.78
N VAL A 125 3.65 -0.28 -7.56
CA VAL A 125 2.76 0.40 -8.52
C VAL A 125 1.29 0.15 -8.20
N LEU A 126 0.83 -1.09 -8.27
CA LEU A 126 -0.61 -1.38 -8.21
C LEU A 126 -1.19 -1.25 -6.81
N VAL A 127 -0.49 -1.72 -5.78
CA VAL A 127 -0.89 -1.59 -4.37
C VAL A 127 -1.05 -0.12 -3.96
N PRO A 128 -0.09 0.79 -4.21
CA PRO A 128 -0.27 2.20 -3.84
C PRO A 128 -1.33 2.92 -4.68
N GLU A 129 -1.55 2.54 -5.94
CA GLU A 129 -2.68 3.05 -6.74
C GLU A 129 -4.03 2.59 -6.16
N LEU A 130 -4.13 1.31 -5.78
CA LEU A 130 -5.31 0.76 -5.10
C LEU A 130 -5.56 1.47 -3.77
N LEU A 131 -4.51 1.70 -3.01
CA LEU A 131 -4.57 2.38 -1.72
C LEU A 131 -5.02 3.84 -1.86
N GLU A 132 -4.55 4.57 -2.87
CA GLU A 132 -5.05 5.92 -3.18
C GLU A 132 -6.55 5.88 -3.51
N MET A 133 -6.98 4.94 -4.36
CA MET A 133 -8.39 4.80 -4.75
C MET A 133 -9.31 4.44 -3.58
N LEU A 134 -8.84 3.59 -2.67
CA LEU A 134 -9.57 3.22 -1.46
C LEU A 134 -9.78 4.43 -0.55
N VAL A 135 -8.72 5.20 -0.26
CA VAL A 135 -8.84 6.40 0.58
C VAL A 135 -9.72 7.47 -0.08
N GLN A 136 -9.66 7.61 -1.41
CA GLN A 136 -10.57 8.52 -2.13
C GLN A 136 -12.04 8.16 -1.90
N GLU A 137 -12.37 6.88 -2.01
CA GLU A 137 -13.74 6.38 -1.83
C GLU A 137 -14.19 6.50 -0.38
N ASP A 138 -13.35 6.05 0.57
CA ASP A 138 -13.69 6.01 1.99
C ASP A 138 -13.84 7.42 2.60
N MET A 139 -12.96 8.35 2.19
CA MET A 139 -12.89 9.70 2.77
C MET A 139 -13.56 10.77 1.91
N GLY A 140 -14.04 10.41 0.70
CA GLY A 140 -14.65 11.36 -0.24
C GLY A 140 -13.70 12.49 -0.67
N VAL A 141 -12.39 12.21 -0.74
CA VAL A 141 -11.34 13.19 -1.05
C VAL A 141 -10.81 13.05 -2.47
N ASP A 142 -10.20 14.12 -2.98
CA ASP A 142 -9.50 14.06 -4.27
C ASP A 142 -8.17 13.29 -4.17
N ALA A 143 -7.54 13.02 -5.32
CA ALA A 143 -6.24 12.35 -5.42
C ALA A 143 -5.15 12.99 -4.54
N LYS A 144 -5.17 14.32 -4.42
CA LYS A 144 -4.19 15.05 -3.62
C LYS A 144 -4.44 14.86 -2.12
N GLY A 145 -5.70 14.92 -1.69
CA GLY A 145 -6.13 14.64 -0.32
C GLY A 145 -5.82 13.21 0.09
N ALA A 146 -6.14 12.22 -0.74
CA ALA A 146 -5.85 10.81 -0.45
C ALA A 146 -4.35 10.57 -0.22
N ARG A 147 -3.48 11.11 -1.08
CA ARG A 147 -2.02 11.01 -0.88
C ARG A 147 -1.53 11.74 0.36
N TRP A 148 -2.14 12.87 0.71
CA TRP A 148 -1.78 13.60 1.90
C TRP A 148 -2.13 12.78 3.15
N ILE A 149 -3.34 12.21 3.20
CA ILE A 149 -3.77 11.30 4.27
C ILE A 149 -2.80 10.12 4.40
N LEU A 150 -2.53 9.42 3.29
CA LEU A 150 -1.59 8.28 3.31
C LEU A 150 -0.18 8.66 3.77
N LYS A 151 0.27 9.87 3.45
CA LYS A 151 1.57 10.37 3.90
C LYS A 151 1.58 10.68 5.40
N GLU A 152 0.54 11.34 5.91
CA GLU A 152 0.45 11.65 7.34
C GLU A 152 0.25 10.38 8.18
N SER A 153 -0.59 9.45 7.72
CA SER A 153 -0.78 8.14 8.36
C SER A 153 0.53 7.36 8.47
N ASN A 154 1.36 7.35 7.41
CA ASN A 154 2.68 6.70 7.48
C ASN A 154 3.63 7.37 8.48
N LYS A 155 3.59 8.71 8.63
CA LYS A 155 4.41 9.40 9.64
C LYS A 155 4.00 9.01 11.05
N ILE A 156 2.69 8.93 11.30
CA ILE A 156 2.13 8.52 12.60
C ILE A 156 2.52 7.07 12.89
N GLY A 157 2.32 6.15 11.93
CA GLY A 157 2.70 4.74 12.08
C GLY A 157 4.20 4.54 12.34
N ASN A 158 5.07 5.31 11.68
CA ASN A 158 6.51 5.24 11.93
C ASN A 158 6.90 5.80 13.31
N LEU A 159 6.20 6.82 13.81
CA LEU A 159 6.44 7.35 15.15
C LEU A 159 6.09 6.31 16.23
N LEU A 160 4.99 5.58 16.03
CA LEU A 160 4.52 4.55 16.97
C LEU A 160 5.34 3.26 16.94
N ASN A 161 6.04 2.97 15.85
CA ASN A 161 6.93 1.81 15.73
C ASN A 161 8.35 2.04 16.30
N LEU A 162 8.65 3.25 16.79
CA LEU A 162 9.94 3.62 17.36
C LEU A 162 9.96 3.58 18.91
N GLU A 163 8.87 3.14 19.54
CA GLU A 163 8.77 2.90 21.00
C GLU A 163 9.00 1.44 21.38
#